data_AF-A0A1H0TKW3-F1
#
_entry.id   AF-A0A1H0TKW3-F1
#
_cell.length_a   1.000
_cell.length_b   1.000
_cell.length_c   1.000
_cell.angle_alpha   90.00
_cell.angle_beta   90.00
_cell.angle_gamma   90.00
#
_symmetry.space_group_name_H-M   'P 1'
#
loop_
_entity.id
_entity.type
_entity.pdbx_description
1 polymer ?
#
loop_
_entity_poly.entity_id
_entity_poly.type
_entity_poly.pdbx_seq_one_letter_code
_entity_poly.pdbx_strand_id
1 'polypeptide(L)'
;MARAEHGEPDEPAGRFADDLIGLDPHDPEAQAFAAHLDRMQHCGSRATVEGMLQGVDEFAQSANRLRGERRLLAVVVVALILLGVVFTIWNALVFVVAAFSA
;
A
#
# COMPACT_ATOMS: atom_id res chain seq x y z
N MET A 1 42.39 -32.92 -12.48
CA MET A 1 41.00 -33.33 -12.17
C MET A 1 40.61 -32.71 -10.83
N ALA A 2 39.39 -32.19 -10.77
CA ALA A 2 38.61 -31.70 -9.63
C ALA A 2 38.38 -30.17 -9.62
N ARG A 3 37.10 -29.88 -9.86
CA ARG A 3 36.37 -28.64 -10.09
C ARG A 3 36.29 -27.83 -8.80
N ALA A 4 36.80 -26.60 -8.79
CA ALA A 4 36.43 -25.63 -7.77
C ALA A 4 35.03 -25.13 -8.14
N GLU A 5 34.05 -25.47 -7.31
CA GLU A 5 32.69 -24.98 -7.43
C GLU A 5 32.69 -23.49 -7.07
N HIS A 6 32.53 -22.64 -8.07
CA HIS A 6 32.11 -21.26 -7.85
C HIS A 6 30.69 -21.32 -7.31
N GLY A 7 30.53 -21.08 -6.01
CA GLY A 7 29.24 -20.73 -5.45
C GLY A 7 28.76 -19.46 -6.13
N GLU A 8 27.61 -19.55 -6.79
CA GLU A 8 26.82 -18.39 -7.20
C GLU A 8 26.66 -17.48 -5.97
N PRO A 9 27.14 -16.23 -6.01
CA PRO A 9 26.80 -15.27 -4.97
C PRO A 9 25.30 -15.02 -5.08
N ASP A 10 24.61 -15.12 -3.94
CA ASP A 10 23.20 -14.81 -3.76
C ASP A 10 22.80 -13.58 -4.60
N GLU A 11 22.12 -13.84 -5.71
CA GLU A 11 21.65 -12.81 -6.62
C GLU A 11 20.72 -11.87 -5.82
N PRO A 12 21.00 -10.56 -5.75
CA PRO A 12 20.24 -9.67 -4.88
C PRO A 12 18.77 -9.65 -5.31
N ALA A 13 17.92 -10.29 -4.52
CA ALA A 13 16.50 -10.44 -4.81
C ALA A 13 15.75 -9.13 -4.55
N GLY A 14 15.64 -8.27 -5.57
CA GLY A 14 14.82 -7.07 -5.46
C GLY A 14 14.86 -6.16 -6.68
N ARG A 15 13.96 -5.17 -6.71
CA ARG A 15 13.91 -4.14 -7.77
C ARG A 15 15.23 -3.36 -7.90
N PHE A 16 16.04 -3.36 -6.85
CA PHE A 16 17.30 -2.64 -6.75
C PHE A 16 18.53 -3.56 -6.92
N ALA A 17 18.33 -4.77 -7.47
CA ALA A 17 19.44 -5.67 -7.83
C ALA A 17 20.45 -4.96 -8.73
N ASP A 18 19.96 -4.17 -9.70
CA ASP A 18 20.77 -3.38 -10.62
C ASP A 18 21.62 -2.31 -9.92
N ASP A 19 21.13 -1.74 -8.81
CA ASP A 19 21.85 -0.76 -8.01
C ASP A 19 22.97 -1.39 -7.16
N LEU A 20 22.95 -2.72 -7.00
CA LEU A 20 23.98 -3.51 -6.33
C LEU A 20 24.99 -4.13 -7.31
N ILE A 21 24.79 -3.98 -8.62
CA ILE A 21 25.70 -4.50 -9.64
C ILE A 21 27.02 -3.71 -9.63
N GLY A 22 28.14 -4.40 -9.42
CA GLY A 22 29.49 -3.83 -9.43
C GLY A 22 30.01 -3.39 -8.06
N LEU A 23 29.20 -3.52 -7.00
CA LEU A 23 29.63 -3.42 -5.62
C LEU A 23 30.14 -4.79 -5.12
N ASP A 24 31.15 -4.79 -4.26
CA ASP A 24 31.65 -6.03 -3.63
C ASP A 24 30.61 -6.54 -2.62
N PRO A 25 30.03 -7.75 -2.81
CA PRO A 25 29.03 -8.30 -1.89
C PRO A 25 29.55 -8.51 -0.46
N HIS A 26 30.88 -8.61 -0.28
CA HIS A 26 31.50 -8.81 1.02
C HIS A 26 31.92 -7.51 1.71
N ASP A 27 31.72 -6.35 1.07
CA ASP A 27 31.99 -5.06 1.68
C ASP A 27 30.91 -4.72 2.73
N PRO A 28 31.28 -4.40 3.98
CA PRO A 28 30.33 -3.96 5.00
C PRO A 28 29.47 -2.76 4.57
N GLU A 29 30.00 -1.86 3.72
CA GLU A 29 29.23 -0.71 3.22
C GLU A 29 28.14 -1.15 2.24
N ALA A 30 28.45 -2.07 1.32
CA ALA A 30 27.48 -2.63 0.38
C ALA A 30 26.35 -3.39 1.09
N GLN A 31 26.66 -4.11 2.17
CA GLN A 31 25.64 -4.80 2.98
C GLN A 31 24.72 -3.82 3.72
N ALA A 32 25.26 -2.71 4.24
CA ALA A 32 24.46 -1.68 4.88
C ALA A 32 23.51 -1.00 3.87
N PHE A 33 23.96 -0.81 2.63
CA PHE A 33 23.16 -0.25 1.54
C PHE A 33 22.07 -1.22 1.08
N ALA A 34 22.40 -2.50 0.90
CA ALA A 34 21.42 -3.55 0.59
C ALA A 34 20.34 -3.65 1.68
N ALA A 35 20.72 -3.64 2.96
CA ALA A 35 19.77 -3.64 4.08
C ALA A 35 18.93 -2.35 4.15
N HIS A 36 19.44 -1.23 3.64
CA HIS A 36 18.69 0.01 3.55
C HIS A 36 17.69 -0.01 2.38
N LEU A 37 18.09 -0.51 1.21
CA LEU A 37 17.23 -0.73 0.05
C LEU A 37 16.09 -1.71 0.37
N ASP A 38 16.41 -2.80 1.07
CA ASP A 38 15.44 -3.79 1.53
C ASP A 38 14.36 -3.17 2.42
N ARG A 39 14.74 -2.28 3.35
CA ARG A 39 13.78 -1.52 4.17
C ARG A 39 12.90 -0.56 3.35
N MET A 40 13.44 0.06 2.30
CA MET A 40 12.65 0.94 1.43
C MET A 40 11.69 0.15 0.54
N GLN A 41 12.08 -1.03 0.06
CA GLN A 41 11.24 -1.91 -0.75
C GLN A 41 10.02 -2.41 0.03
N HIS A 42 10.18 -2.68 1.33
CA HIS A 42 9.08 -3.14 2.20
C HIS A 42 8.15 -2.01 2.66
N CYS A 43 8.53 -0.74 2.51
CA CYS A 43 7.64 0.39 2.71
C CYS A 43 6.73 0.57 1.48
N GLY A 44 5.76 -0.33 1.34
CA GLY A 44 4.77 -0.34 0.27
C GLY A 44 4.24 1.06 -0.05
N SER A 45 4.38 1.44 -1.32
CA SER A 45 3.94 2.70 -1.91
C SER A 45 2.49 3.02 -1.52
N ARG A 46 2.31 3.95 -0.58
CA ARG A 46 1.01 4.54 -0.20
C ARG A 46 0.54 5.64 -1.16
N ALA A 47 1.27 5.88 -2.24
CA ALA A 47 1.07 7.01 -3.14
C ALA A 47 0.58 6.62 -4.55
N THR A 48 -0.02 5.43 -4.70
CA THR A 48 -0.60 4.95 -5.97
C THR A 48 -2.07 4.53 -5.78
N VAL A 49 -2.91 4.79 -6.79
CA VAL A 49 -4.36 4.57 -6.76
C VAL A 49 -4.73 3.11 -6.44
N GLU A 50 -3.91 2.15 -6.86
CA GLU A 50 -4.01 0.73 -6.46
C GLU A 50 -4.03 0.54 -4.94
N GLY A 51 -3.21 1.29 -4.18
CA GLY A 51 -3.12 1.18 -2.73
C GLY A 51 -4.35 1.72 -2.00
N MET A 52 -5.11 2.62 -2.64
CA MET A 52 -6.37 3.13 -2.10
C MET A 52 -7.50 2.09 -2.25
N LEU A 53 -7.53 1.36 -3.38
CA LEU A 53 -8.48 0.27 -3.62
C LEU A 53 -8.17 -0.96 -2.76
N GLN A 54 -6.89 -1.32 -2.63
CA GLN A 54 -6.46 -2.42 -1.77
C GLN A 54 -6.76 -2.14 -0.29
N GLY A 55 -6.64 -0.88 0.14
CA GLY A 55 -7.08 -0.46 1.48
C GLY A 55 -8.58 -0.71 1.71
N VAL A 56 -9.45 -0.42 0.73
CA VAL A 56 -10.90 -0.62 0.85
C VAL A 56 -11.27 -2.10 0.97
N ASP A 57 -10.63 -2.98 0.19
CA ASP A 57 -10.89 -4.42 0.23
C ASP A 57 -10.41 -5.04 1.57
N GLU A 58 -9.27 -4.60 2.07
CA GLU A 58 -8.71 -5.02 3.35
C GLU A 58 -9.53 -4.47 4.54
N PHE A 59 -10.14 -3.27 4.40
CA PHE A 59 -11.14 -2.77 5.35
C PHE A 59 -12.43 -3.61 5.33
N ALA A 60 -12.91 -4.03 4.16
CA ALA A 60 -14.09 -4.88 4.05
C ALA A 60 -13.86 -6.27 4.68
N GLN A 61 -12.71 -6.90 4.41
CA GLN A 61 -12.34 -8.18 5.01
C GLN A 61 -12.04 -8.08 6.52
N SER A 62 -11.35 -7.02 6.97
CA SER A 62 -11.05 -6.83 8.40
C SER A 62 -12.26 -6.39 9.23
N ALA A 63 -13.25 -5.74 8.61
CA ALA A 63 -14.55 -5.48 9.22
C ALA A 63 -15.34 -6.77 9.44
N ASN A 64 -15.25 -7.72 8.50
CA ASN A 64 -15.98 -9.00 8.57
C ASN A 64 -15.34 -10.00 9.56
N ARG A 65 -14.03 -9.87 9.84
CA ARG A 65 -13.28 -10.84 10.67
C ARG A 65 -13.20 -10.50 12.17
N LEU A 66 -13.45 -9.26 12.58
CA LEU A 66 -13.36 -8.83 13.98
C LEU A 66 -14.74 -8.74 14.63
N ARG A 67 -15.19 -9.87 15.20
CA ARG A 67 -16.41 -9.99 16.02
C ARG A 67 -16.37 -9.06 17.24
N GLY A 68 -17.34 -8.16 17.33
CA GLY A 68 -17.70 -7.40 18.54
C GLY A 68 -18.79 -6.36 18.25
N GLU A 69 -19.91 -6.41 18.97
CA GLU A 69 -21.09 -5.52 18.77
C GLU A 69 -20.73 -4.04 18.76
N ARG A 70 -19.73 -3.63 19.55
CA ARG A 70 -19.26 -2.23 19.62
C ARG A 70 -18.63 -1.74 18.31
N ARG A 71 -18.06 -2.64 17.49
CA ARG A 71 -17.40 -2.29 16.23
C ARG A 71 -18.41 -2.14 15.08
N LEU A 72 -19.49 -2.91 15.09
CA LEU A 72 -20.64 -2.70 14.20
C LEU A 72 -21.23 -1.30 14.40
N LEU A 73 -21.38 -0.87 15.65
CA LEU A 73 -21.90 0.46 15.97
C LEU A 73 -20.97 1.56 15.44
N ALA A 74 -19.66 1.41 15.61
CA ALA A 74 -18.68 2.35 15.05
C ALA A 74 -18.73 2.42 13.51
N VAL A 75 -18.83 1.27 12.83
CA VAL A 75 -18.94 1.20 11.37
C VAL A 75 -20.25 1.86 10.90
N VAL A 76 -21.37 1.59 11.57
CA VAL A 76 -22.66 2.23 11.26
C VAL A 76 -22.58 3.74 11.44
N VAL A 77 -21.99 4.24 12.51
CA VAL A 77 -21.81 5.69 12.73
C VAL A 77 -20.99 6.31 11.61
N VAL A 78 -19.85 5.71 11.25
CA VAL A 78 -19.01 6.21 10.15
C VAL A 78 -19.79 6.18 8.83
N ALA A 79 -20.52 5.09 8.54
CA ALA A 79 -21.34 4.98 7.35
C ALA A 79 -22.45 6.06 7.30
N LEU A 80 -23.09 6.36 8.43
CA LEU A 80 -24.09 7.43 8.53
C LEU A 80 -23.48 8.82 8.29
N ILE A 81 -22.28 9.08 8.80
CA ILE A 81 -21.57 10.33 8.53
C ILE A 81 -21.26 10.46 7.04
N LEU A 82 -20.70 9.41 6.44
CA LEU A 82 -20.40 9.39 5.00
C LEU A 82 -21.67 9.56 4.15
N LEU A 83 -22.77 8.91 4.53
CA LEU A 83 -24.06 9.08 3.87
C LEU A 83 -24.53 10.53 3.92
N GLY A 84 -24.43 11.19 5.08
CA GLY A 84 -24.79 12.61 5.23
C GLY A 84 -23.94 13.54 4.34
N VAL A 85 -22.64 13.28 4.23
CA VAL A 85 -21.74 14.03 3.35
C VAL A 85 -22.14 13.84 1.88
N VAL A 86 -22.35 12.59 1.44
CA VAL A 86 -22.78 12.30 0.06
C VAL A 86 -24.12 12.94 -0.25
N PHE A 87 -25.09 12.87 0.67
CA PHE A 87 -26.40 13.49 0.52
C PHE A 87 -26.31 15.02 0.39
N THR A 88 -25.40 15.64 1.14
CA THR A 88 -25.14 17.09 1.09
C THR A 88 -24.56 17.47 -0.27
N ILE A 89 -23.54 16.74 -0.76
CA ILE A 89 -22.94 16.95 -2.07
C ILE A 89 -24.00 16.79 -3.18
N TRP A 90 -24.82 15.74 -3.09
CA TRP A 90 -25.89 15.49 -4.05
C TRP A 90 -26.89 16.65 -4.13
N ASN A 91 -27.35 17.17 -2.98
CA ASN A 91 -28.24 18.33 -2.95
C ASN A 91 -27.59 19.57 -3.57
N ALA A 92 -26.32 19.83 -3.26
CA ALA A 92 -25.59 20.95 -3.84
C ALA A 92 -25.51 20.82 -5.38
N LEU A 93 -25.21 19.63 -5.89
CA LEU A 93 -25.18 19.36 -7.33
C LEU A 93 -26.54 19.57 -7.98
N VAL A 94 -27.61 19.02 -7.39
CA VAL A 94 -28.99 19.20 -7.89
C VAL A 94 -29.37 20.68 -7.90
N PHE A 95 -29.04 21.42 -6.85
CA PHE A 95 -29.30 22.86 -6.77
C PHE A 95 -28.59 23.63 -7.88
N VAL A 96 -27.30 23.34 -8.09
CA VAL A 96 -26.50 23.98 -9.15
C VAL A 96 -27.06 23.65 -10.53
N VAL A 97 -27.34 22.38 -10.82
CA VAL A 97 -27.92 21.95 -12.09
C VAL A 97 -29.28 22.61 -12.32
N ALA A 98 -30.15 22.61 -11.32
CA ALA A 98 -31.46 23.24 -11.39
C ALA A 98 -31.35 24.74 -11.71
N ALA A 99 -30.43 25.45 -11.04
CA ALA A 99 -30.19 26.86 -11.25
C ALA A 99 -29.70 27.20 -12.67
N PHE A 100 -28.92 26.31 -13.30
CA PHE A 100 -28.47 26.49 -14.68
C PHE A 100 -29.49 26.01 -15.74
N SER A 101 -30.48 25.20 -15.33
CA SER A 101 -31.57 24.73 -16.20
C SER A 101 -32.82 25.62 -16.19
N ALA A 102 -32.86 26.60 -15.29
CA ALA A 102 -33.91 27.62 -15.16
C ALA A 102 -33.55 28.87 -15.97
#